data_AF-A0A1U7LSH8-F1
#
_entry.id   AF-A0A1U7LSH8-F1
#
_cell.length_a   1.000
_cell.length_b   1.000
_cell.length_c   1.000
_cell.angle_alpha   90.00
_cell.angle_beta   90.00
_cell.angle_gamma   90.00
#
_symmetry.space_group_name_H-M   'P 1'
#
loop_
_entity.id
_entity.type
_entity.pdbx_description
1 polymer ?
#
loop_
_entity_poly.entity_id
_entity_poly.type
_entity_poly.pdbx_seq_one_letter_code
_entity_poly.pdbx_strand_id
1 'polypeptide(L)'
;MPLPATSPIEENLALEEVELNVYRSTQSLWKPPGARGIFGGAVISQALSAATKTVEEVYVVHSLHSYFLLPGDVSIPILYIVERVRDGKSFTTRSVEAIQRGRCICHLVASFQRPEDSALSHTTPFPTNIPNLETLPSDFELLSNKKFYSKISISEKERLMALSYIERGPIENRRVLETPEEEKLAPYLRKSRGWLKAQGKIQGSCSAHAIVLAYLSDKWFLSTSVKVNDAYRKVSLMASLDHIIYFHTHDFKADEWMFFEMESPWTGNGRGLNFGRLYSRDGRLIATCIQEGLIRLHEDRKTSERPKL
;
A
#
# COMPACT_ATOMS: atom_id res chain seq x y z
N MET A 1 7.65 -0.53 -25.16
CA MET A 1 6.78 -1.71 -25.43
C MET A 1 5.33 -1.21 -25.48
N PRO A 2 4.46 -1.79 -26.32
CA PRO A 2 3.03 -1.46 -26.25
C PRO A 2 2.50 -1.86 -24.86
N LEU A 3 1.63 -1.01 -24.29
CA LEU A 3 0.95 -1.30 -23.02
C LEU A 3 0.10 -2.57 -23.18
N PRO A 4 0.05 -3.45 -22.18
CA PRO A 4 -0.83 -4.63 -22.23
C PRO A 4 -2.29 -4.19 -22.27
N ALA A 5 -3.11 -4.92 -23.03
CA ALA A 5 -4.55 -4.63 -23.18
C ALA A 5 -5.31 -4.78 -21.84
N THR A 6 -4.84 -5.68 -20.98
CA THR A 6 -5.28 -5.91 -19.60
C THR A 6 -4.22 -5.44 -18.61
N SER A 7 -4.63 -5.05 -17.41
CA SER A 7 -3.68 -4.57 -16.41
C SER A 7 -2.82 -5.71 -15.86
N PRO A 8 -1.48 -5.59 -15.79
CA PRO A 8 -0.62 -6.60 -15.16
C PRO A 8 -0.94 -6.85 -13.68
N ILE A 9 -1.68 -5.92 -13.04
CA ILE A 9 -2.13 -6.13 -11.66
C ILE A 9 -3.10 -7.30 -11.55
N GLU A 10 -3.88 -7.60 -12.58
CA GLU A 10 -4.88 -8.67 -12.54
C GLU A 10 -4.20 -10.04 -12.40
N GLU A 11 -3.07 -10.24 -13.06
CA GLU A 11 -2.24 -11.43 -12.91
C GLU A 11 -1.70 -11.56 -11.48
N ASN A 12 -1.26 -10.44 -10.88
CA ASN A 12 -0.81 -10.43 -9.48
C ASN A 12 -1.95 -10.75 -8.49
N LEU A 13 -3.20 -10.47 -8.86
CA LEU A 13 -4.37 -10.66 -8.01
C LEU A 13 -5.11 -11.97 -8.29
N ALA A 14 -4.67 -12.73 -9.29
CA ALA A 14 -5.31 -13.98 -9.69
C ALA A 14 -5.16 -15.03 -8.58
N LEU A 15 -6.32 -15.54 -8.14
CA LEU A 15 -6.45 -16.58 -7.14
C LEU A 15 -7.15 -17.81 -7.73
N GLU A 16 -6.64 -18.97 -7.38
CA GLU A 16 -7.28 -20.26 -7.62
C GLU A 16 -8.11 -20.63 -6.39
N GLU A 17 -9.37 -21.01 -6.57
CA GLU A 17 -10.17 -21.61 -5.49
C GLU A 17 -9.78 -23.08 -5.34
N VAL A 18 -9.29 -23.45 -4.16
CA VAL A 18 -8.83 -24.81 -3.87
C VAL A 18 -9.86 -25.62 -3.06
N GLU A 19 -10.72 -24.92 -2.32
CA GLU A 19 -11.86 -25.45 -1.57
C GLU A 19 -12.82 -24.28 -1.28
N LEU A 20 -14.06 -24.58 -0.86
CA LEU A 20 -15.02 -23.58 -0.43
C LEU A 20 -14.39 -22.61 0.61
N ASN A 21 -14.36 -21.32 0.26
CA ASN A 21 -13.76 -20.24 1.05
C ASN A 21 -12.22 -20.35 1.25
N VAL A 22 -11.52 -21.17 0.46
CA VAL A 22 -10.06 -21.30 0.50
C VAL A 22 -9.48 -21.02 -0.88
N TYR A 23 -8.57 -20.05 -0.95
CA TYR A 23 -7.99 -19.58 -2.19
C TYR A 23 -6.46 -19.66 -2.16
N ARG A 24 -5.82 -19.83 -3.32
CA ARG A 24 -4.37 -19.93 -3.47
C ARG A 24 -3.85 -18.89 -4.45
N SER A 25 -2.77 -18.20 -4.09
CA SER A 25 -2.07 -17.30 -5.02
C SER A 25 -1.50 -18.08 -6.21
N THR A 26 -1.74 -17.60 -7.43
CA THR A 26 -1.31 -18.30 -8.65
C THR A 26 0.08 -17.88 -9.14
N GLN A 27 0.53 -16.68 -8.79
CA GLN A 27 1.80 -16.11 -9.25
C GLN A 27 2.76 -15.87 -8.09
N SER A 28 4.06 -15.87 -8.39
CA SER A 28 5.06 -15.40 -7.44
C SER A 28 4.93 -13.90 -7.27
N LEU A 29 4.77 -13.46 -6.01
CA LEU A 29 4.59 -12.06 -5.68
C LEU A 29 5.91 -11.33 -5.57
N TRP A 30 5.88 -10.02 -5.86
CA TRP A 30 7.05 -9.18 -5.76
C TRP A 30 7.54 -9.04 -4.32
N LYS A 31 8.85 -9.21 -4.13
CA LYS A 31 9.57 -8.83 -2.91
C LYS A 31 10.42 -7.58 -3.21
N PRO A 32 10.14 -6.44 -2.56
CA PRO A 32 10.93 -5.24 -2.74
C PRO A 32 12.40 -5.48 -2.36
N PRO A 33 13.36 -4.87 -3.08
CA PRO A 33 14.77 -4.94 -2.69
C PRO A 33 14.98 -4.42 -1.26
N GLY A 34 15.84 -5.11 -0.49
CA GLY A 34 16.07 -4.81 0.93
C GLY A 34 14.93 -5.20 1.89
N ALA A 35 13.73 -5.54 1.40
CA ALA A 35 12.63 -5.98 2.25
C ALA A 35 12.84 -7.42 2.76
N ARG A 36 12.22 -7.74 3.91
CA ARG A 36 12.27 -9.12 4.45
C ARG A 36 11.34 -10.07 3.73
N GLY A 37 10.14 -9.61 3.34
CA GLY A 37 9.10 -10.45 2.75
C GLY A 37 8.44 -9.84 1.52
N ILE A 38 7.41 -10.52 1.06
CA ILE A 38 6.51 -10.09 -0.03
C ILE A 38 5.97 -8.68 0.24
N PHE A 39 5.73 -7.92 -0.83
CA PHE A 39 5.10 -6.60 -0.78
C PHE A 39 3.73 -6.67 -0.09
N GLY A 40 3.52 -5.87 0.95
CA GLY A 40 2.33 -5.92 1.81
C GLY A 40 1.04 -5.68 1.03
N GLY A 41 1.06 -4.70 0.12
CA GLY A 41 -0.04 -4.39 -0.80
C GLY A 41 -0.54 -5.60 -1.58
N ALA A 42 0.36 -6.51 -1.99
CA ALA A 42 -0.01 -7.74 -2.68
C ALA A 42 -0.76 -8.73 -1.79
N VAL A 43 -0.36 -8.84 -0.52
CA VAL A 43 -0.99 -9.77 0.44
C VAL A 43 -2.38 -9.27 0.81
N ILE A 44 -2.54 -7.98 1.13
CA ILE A 44 -3.83 -7.43 1.55
C ILE A 44 -4.84 -7.34 0.40
N SER A 45 -4.38 -7.07 -0.83
CA SER A 45 -5.25 -7.04 -2.00
C SER A 45 -5.73 -8.44 -2.38
N GLN A 46 -4.86 -9.46 -2.33
CA GLN A 46 -5.29 -10.84 -2.54
C GLN A 46 -6.22 -11.32 -1.42
N ALA A 47 -5.94 -10.99 -0.15
CA ALA A 47 -6.84 -11.31 0.96
C ALA A 47 -8.22 -10.65 0.79
N LEU A 48 -8.27 -9.37 0.37
CA LEU A 48 -9.53 -8.70 0.04
C LEU A 48 -10.24 -9.32 -1.17
N SER A 49 -9.49 -9.76 -2.19
CA SER A 49 -10.04 -10.49 -3.34
C SER A 49 -10.69 -11.80 -2.91
N ALA A 50 -10.02 -12.58 -2.05
CA ALA A 50 -10.56 -13.80 -1.47
C ALA A 50 -11.83 -13.53 -0.66
N ALA A 51 -11.83 -12.51 0.22
CA ALA A 51 -13.03 -12.12 0.97
C ALA A 51 -14.20 -11.75 0.03
N THR A 52 -13.93 -10.92 -0.98
CA THR A 52 -14.93 -10.44 -1.95
C THR A 52 -15.60 -11.59 -2.71
N LYS A 53 -14.86 -12.64 -3.05
CA LYS A 53 -15.42 -13.85 -3.72
C LYS A 53 -16.45 -14.60 -2.88
N THR A 54 -16.51 -14.36 -1.57
CA THR A 54 -17.45 -14.99 -0.63
C THR A 54 -18.64 -14.10 -0.25
N VAL A 55 -18.75 -12.92 -0.87
CA VAL A 55 -19.74 -11.88 -0.58
C VAL A 55 -20.66 -11.71 -1.79
N GLU A 56 -21.97 -11.55 -1.56
CA GLU A 56 -22.92 -11.24 -2.64
C GLU A 56 -22.59 -9.89 -3.30
N GLU A 57 -22.77 -9.78 -4.62
CA GLU A 57 -22.40 -8.58 -5.40
C GLU A 57 -23.13 -7.29 -4.98
N VAL A 58 -24.22 -7.41 -4.21
CA VAL A 58 -24.97 -6.27 -3.68
C VAL A 58 -24.22 -5.51 -2.58
N TYR A 59 -23.17 -6.11 -2.00
CA TYR A 59 -22.33 -5.47 -0.98
C TYR A 59 -21.01 -5.02 -1.59
N VAL A 60 -20.53 -3.86 -1.15
CA VAL A 60 -19.24 -3.29 -1.52
C VAL A 60 -18.37 -3.11 -0.27
N VAL A 61 -17.05 -3.26 -0.39
CA VAL A 61 -16.15 -3.12 0.76
C VAL A 61 -16.12 -1.66 1.24
N HIS A 62 -16.38 -1.42 2.52
CA HIS A 62 -16.26 -0.07 3.08
C HIS A 62 -15.07 0.07 4.05
N SER A 63 -14.54 -1.05 4.54
CA SER A 63 -13.32 -1.03 5.35
C SER A 63 -12.58 -2.35 5.34
N LEU A 64 -11.27 -2.28 5.55
CA LEU A 64 -10.44 -3.41 5.92
C LEU A 64 -9.43 -3.01 6.99
N HIS A 65 -9.09 -3.98 7.84
CA HIS A 65 -8.05 -3.88 8.86
C HIS A 65 -7.17 -5.11 8.76
N SER A 66 -5.85 -4.93 8.72
CA SER A 66 -4.92 -6.05 8.60
C SER A 66 -3.73 -5.92 9.54
N TYR A 67 -3.19 -7.05 9.96
CA TYR A 67 -1.91 -7.16 10.66
C TYR A 67 -0.95 -8.06 9.88
N PHE A 68 0.26 -7.58 9.63
CA PHE A 68 1.36 -8.36 9.08
C PHE A 68 2.13 -9.03 10.22
N LEU A 69 2.01 -10.35 10.32
CA LEU A 69 2.55 -11.12 11.44
C LEU A 69 3.93 -11.69 11.15
N LEU A 70 4.15 -12.15 9.90
CA LEU A 70 5.40 -12.77 9.47
C LEU A 70 5.74 -12.33 8.04
N PRO A 71 7.04 -12.26 7.68
CA PRO A 71 7.44 -11.98 6.31
C PRO A 71 7.04 -13.12 5.38
N GLY A 72 6.32 -12.80 4.30
CA GLY A 72 5.99 -13.77 3.26
C GLY A 72 7.20 -14.21 2.43
N ASP A 73 7.24 -15.48 2.04
CA ASP A 73 8.27 -16.11 1.21
C ASP A 73 7.80 -16.20 -0.26
N VAL A 74 8.52 -15.55 -1.18
CA VAL A 74 8.16 -15.48 -2.61
C VAL A 74 8.19 -16.83 -3.34
N SER A 75 8.88 -17.82 -2.76
CA SER A 75 8.99 -19.17 -3.34
C SER A 75 7.80 -20.07 -3.01
N ILE A 76 6.87 -19.60 -2.18
CA ILE A 76 5.75 -20.40 -1.66
C ILE A 76 4.43 -19.69 -1.97
N PRO A 77 3.46 -20.35 -2.61
CA PRO A 77 2.11 -19.79 -2.75
C PRO A 77 1.48 -19.48 -1.40
N ILE A 78 0.70 -18.40 -1.32
CA ILE A 78 -0.07 -18.04 -0.13
C ILE A 78 -1.44 -18.72 -0.23
N LEU A 79 -1.88 -19.36 0.84
CA LEU A 79 -3.26 -19.80 1.03
C LEU A 79 -4.04 -18.72 1.78
N TYR A 80 -5.22 -18.36 1.30
CA TYR A 80 -6.14 -17.42 1.92
C TYR A 80 -7.37 -18.20 2.40
N ILE A 81 -7.52 -18.33 3.71
CA ILE A 81 -8.68 -18.99 4.32
C ILE A 81 -9.65 -17.91 4.75
N VAL A 82 -10.87 -17.94 4.22
CA VAL A 82 -11.91 -16.95 4.49
C VAL A 82 -12.94 -17.50 5.46
N GLU A 83 -13.15 -16.80 6.56
CA GLU A 83 -14.23 -17.03 7.50
C GLU A 83 -15.39 -16.05 7.23
N ARG A 84 -16.60 -16.58 7.13
CA ARG A 84 -17.83 -15.78 7.05
C ARG A 84 -18.31 -15.42 8.45
N VAL A 85 -17.67 -14.40 9.04
CA VAL A 85 -17.93 -13.95 10.42
C VAL A 85 -19.40 -13.57 10.64
N ARG A 86 -20.01 -12.87 9.68
CA ARG A 86 -21.40 -12.43 9.76
C ARG A 86 -21.98 -12.12 8.39
N ASP A 87 -23.21 -12.56 8.14
CA ASP A 87 -24.04 -12.09 7.01
C ASP A 87 -25.30 -11.42 7.56
N GLY A 88 -25.31 -10.09 7.58
CA GLY A 88 -26.45 -9.27 7.98
C GLY A 88 -27.13 -8.61 6.79
N LYS A 89 -28.26 -7.94 7.04
CA LYS A 89 -29.05 -7.29 5.97
C LYS A 89 -28.31 -6.12 5.31
N SER A 90 -27.67 -5.24 6.09
CA SER A 90 -26.95 -4.07 5.58
C SER A 90 -25.44 -4.29 5.52
N PHE A 91 -24.90 -5.11 6.42
CA PHE A 91 -23.47 -5.36 6.55
C PHE A 91 -23.15 -6.84 6.57
N THR A 92 -22.04 -7.20 5.90
CA THR A 92 -21.43 -8.52 5.98
C THR A 92 -19.95 -8.39 6.30
N THR A 93 -19.39 -9.34 7.04
CA THR A 93 -18.03 -9.31 7.57
C THR A 93 -17.31 -10.60 7.21
N ARG A 94 -16.05 -10.46 6.76
CA ARG A 94 -15.16 -11.58 6.46
C ARG A 94 -13.86 -11.43 7.25
N SER A 95 -13.38 -12.54 7.80
CA SER A 95 -12.00 -12.65 8.29
C SER A 95 -11.20 -13.47 7.29
N VAL A 96 -9.94 -13.12 7.06
CA VAL A 96 -9.06 -13.81 6.12
C VAL A 96 -7.70 -14.04 6.77
N GLU A 97 -7.30 -15.31 6.80
CA GLU A 97 -5.94 -15.69 7.16
C GLU A 97 -5.13 -15.98 5.89
N ALA A 98 -4.05 -15.22 5.69
CA ALA A 98 -3.02 -15.53 4.71
C ALA A 98 -1.98 -16.47 5.35
N ILE A 99 -1.79 -17.66 4.81
CA ILE A 99 -1.01 -18.74 5.43
C ILE A 99 0.12 -19.18 4.51
N GLN A 100 1.30 -19.36 5.10
CA GLN A 100 2.43 -20.08 4.50
C GLN A 100 3.05 -21.03 5.54
N ARG A 101 3.36 -22.27 5.12
CA ARG A 101 3.93 -23.31 5.99
C ARG A 101 3.13 -23.52 7.29
N GLY A 102 1.80 -23.47 7.20
CA GLY A 102 0.89 -23.64 8.35
C GLY A 102 0.93 -22.49 9.36
N ARG A 103 1.51 -21.33 9.01
CA ARG A 103 1.55 -20.13 9.88
C ARG A 103 0.87 -18.96 9.20
N CYS A 104 0.06 -18.23 9.96
CA CYS A 104 -0.55 -16.99 9.52
C CYS A 104 0.55 -15.92 9.33
N ILE A 105 0.72 -15.45 8.09
CA ILE A 105 1.65 -14.37 7.73
C ILE A 105 0.96 -13.00 7.75
N CYS A 106 -0.36 -12.97 7.51
CA CYS A 106 -1.19 -11.78 7.57
C CYS A 106 -2.62 -12.17 7.94
N HIS A 107 -3.23 -11.43 8.85
CA HIS A 107 -4.64 -11.56 9.19
C HIS A 107 -5.37 -10.29 8.74
N LEU A 108 -6.51 -10.42 8.07
CA LEU A 108 -7.30 -9.30 7.57
C LEU A 108 -8.77 -9.49 7.95
N VAL A 109 -9.42 -8.42 8.42
CA VAL A 109 -10.87 -8.37 8.58
C VAL A 109 -11.41 -7.30 7.63
N ALA A 110 -12.37 -7.66 6.79
CA ALA A 110 -13.05 -6.75 5.88
C ALA A 110 -14.54 -6.68 6.19
N SER A 111 -15.09 -5.47 6.13
CA SER A 111 -16.52 -5.22 6.27
C SER A 111 -17.07 -4.63 4.98
N PHE A 112 -18.20 -5.16 4.56
CA PHE A 112 -18.88 -4.81 3.32
C PHE A 112 -20.30 -4.32 3.66
N GLN A 113 -20.78 -3.35 2.88
CA GLN A 113 -22.07 -2.71 3.09
C GLN A 113 -22.86 -2.69 1.78
N ARG A 114 -24.19 -2.82 1.85
CA ARG A 114 -25.05 -2.45 0.72
C ARG A 114 -24.99 -0.92 0.56
N PRO A 115 -24.70 -0.37 -0.64
CA PRO A 115 -24.75 1.07 -0.84
C PRO A 115 -26.11 1.64 -0.40
N GLU A 116 -26.08 2.74 0.34
CA GLU A 116 -27.26 3.43 0.89
C GLU A 116 -27.09 4.94 0.70
N ASP A 117 -28.18 5.64 0.39
CA ASP A 117 -28.19 7.10 0.29
C ASP A 117 -28.15 7.74 1.69
N SER A 118 -27.52 8.91 1.79
CA SER A 118 -27.43 9.68 3.03
C SER A 118 -27.70 11.16 2.79
N ALA A 119 -28.50 11.77 3.68
CA ALA A 119 -28.67 13.22 3.72
C ALA A 119 -27.44 13.96 4.30
N LEU A 120 -26.56 13.23 5.00
CA LEU A 120 -25.31 13.76 5.55
C LEU A 120 -24.15 13.43 4.61
N SER A 121 -23.46 14.46 4.14
CA SER A 121 -22.28 14.32 3.28
C SER A 121 -21.33 15.50 3.48
N HIS A 122 -20.05 15.19 3.76
CA HIS A 122 -18.93 16.14 3.73
C HIS A 122 -17.64 15.35 3.53
N THR A 123 -16.62 15.99 2.98
CA THR A 123 -15.30 15.40 2.79
C THR A 123 -14.21 16.43 3.04
N THR A 124 -12.99 15.97 3.37
CA THR A 124 -11.81 16.83 3.30
C THR A 124 -11.57 17.21 1.83
N PRO A 125 -11.37 18.51 1.50
CA PRO A 125 -11.17 18.93 0.12
C PRO A 125 -9.83 18.43 -0.43
N PHE A 126 -9.76 18.31 -1.77
CA PHE A 126 -8.52 18.02 -2.47
C PHE A 126 -7.44 19.08 -2.14
N PRO A 127 -6.17 18.68 -1.95
CA PRO A 127 -5.10 19.62 -1.64
C PRO A 127 -4.88 20.65 -2.75
N THR A 128 -4.58 21.89 -2.37
CA THR A 128 -4.27 22.95 -3.32
C THR A 128 -2.79 22.95 -3.71
N ASN A 129 -2.43 23.69 -4.77
CA ASN A 129 -1.05 23.90 -5.21
C ASN A 129 -0.28 22.63 -5.60
N ILE A 130 -0.98 21.63 -6.14
CA ILE A 130 -0.33 20.43 -6.68
C ILE A 130 0.35 20.77 -8.02
N PRO A 131 1.65 20.47 -8.21
CA PRO A 131 2.31 20.69 -9.48
C PRO A 131 1.65 19.89 -10.62
N ASN A 132 1.85 20.35 -11.85
CA ASN A 132 1.35 19.66 -13.03
C ASN A 132 1.88 18.21 -13.07
N LEU A 133 0.98 17.24 -13.22
CA LEU A 133 1.29 15.81 -13.24
C LEU A 133 2.42 15.45 -14.23
N GLU A 134 2.42 16.08 -15.41
CA GLU A 134 3.39 15.79 -16.48
C GLU A 134 4.81 16.27 -16.15
N THR A 135 4.97 17.20 -15.20
CA THR A 135 6.30 17.69 -14.78
C THR A 135 6.88 16.90 -13.62
N LEU A 136 6.10 16.02 -13.00
CA LEU A 136 6.51 15.25 -11.84
C LEU A 136 7.35 14.03 -12.26
N PRO A 137 8.45 13.75 -11.55
CA PRO A 137 9.26 12.58 -11.86
C PRO A 137 8.59 11.29 -11.39
N SER A 138 8.73 10.23 -12.18
CA SER A 138 8.40 8.86 -11.79
C SER A 138 9.46 8.27 -10.85
N ASP A 139 9.10 7.22 -10.12
CA ASP A 139 10.06 6.41 -9.34
C ASP A 139 11.23 5.93 -10.22
N PHE A 140 10.98 5.61 -11.50
CA PHE A 140 12.02 5.16 -12.44
C PHE A 140 13.05 6.28 -12.71
N GLU A 141 12.57 7.49 -13.02
CA GLU A 141 13.44 8.65 -13.26
C GLU A 141 14.22 9.03 -12.01
N LEU A 142 13.58 8.99 -10.83
CA LEU A 142 14.22 9.26 -9.55
C LEU A 142 15.33 8.25 -9.24
N LEU A 143 15.08 6.94 -9.39
CA LEU A 143 16.08 5.90 -9.13
C LEU A 143 17.19 5.82 -10.21
N SER A 144 16.93 6.38 -11.39
CA SER A 144 17.94 6.53 -12.44
C SER A 144 18.86 7.73 -12.20
N ASN A 145 18.42 8.71 -11.40
CA ASN A 145 19.20 9.91 -11.10
C ASN A 145 20.17 9.68 -9.92
N LYS A 146 21.48 9.72 -10.20
CA LYS A 146 22.56 9.57 -9.20
C LYS A 146 22.43 10.50 -7.99
N LYS A 147 22.03 11.76 -8.20
CA LYS A 147 21.85 12.71 -7.10
C LYS A 147 20.74 12.27 -6.15
N PHE A 148 19.65 11.72 -6.69
CA PHE A 148 18.53 11.25 -5.88
C PHE A 148 18.87 9.94 -5.18
N TYR A 149 19.26 8.89 -5.90
CA TYR A 149 19.43 7.58 -5.26
C TYR A 149 20.65 7.54 -4.32
N SER A 150 21.63 8.44 -4.47
CA SER A 150 22.70 8.56 -3.46
C SER A 150 22.14 8.89 -2.06
N LYS A 151 20.95 9.50 -1.95
CA LYS A 151 20.28 9.86 -0.68
C LYS A 151 19.59 8.69 0.01
N ILE A 152 19.54 7.51 -0.61
CA ILE A 152 18.93 6.30 -0.03
C ILE A 152 19.99 5.23 0.21
N SER A 153 19.82 4.40 1.23
CA SER A 153 20.69 3.24 1.46
C SER A 153 20.23 2.08 0.59
N ILE A 154 20.78 1.98 -0.63
CA ILE A 154 20.48 0.89 -1.57
C ILE A 154 21.76 0.49 -2.31
N SER A 155 22.01 -0.82 -2.44
CA SER A 155 23.10 -1.31 -3.28
C SER A 155 22.77 -1.16 -4.77
N GLU A 156 23.80 -1.11 -5.62
CA GLU A 156 23.61 -1.02 -7.08
C GLU A 156 22.78 -2.19 -7.62
N LYS A 157 22.99 -3.40 -7.09
CA LYS A 157 22.21 -4.59 -7.45
C LYS A 157 20.73 -4.42 -7.10
N GLU A 158 20.42 -3.95 -5.89
CA GLU A 158 19.05 -3.69 -5.45
C GLU A 158 18.40 -2.58 -6.27
N ARG A 159 19.15 -1.54 -6.64
CA ARG A 159 18.69 -0.45 -7.51
C ARG A 159 18.30 -0.96 -8.89
N LEU A 160 19.13 -1.79 -9.51
CA LEU A 160 18.83 -2.37 -10.82
C LEU A 160 17.62 -3.31 -10.77
N MET A 161 17.47 -4.10 -9.70
CA MET A 161 16.27 -4.92 -9.48
C MET A 161 15.02 -4.05 -9.32
N ALA A 162 15.09 -2.95 -8.56
CA ALA A 162 13.99 -2.01 -8.41
C ALA A 162 13.59 -1.38 -9.74
N LEU A 163 14.57 -0.90 -10.53
CA LEU A 163 14.33 -0.30 -11.85
C LEU A 163 13.65 -1.29 -12.81
N SER A 164 14.14 -2.53 -12.88
CA SER A 164 13.54 -3.57 -13.71
C SER A 164 12.10 -3.87 -13.30
N TYR A 165 11.80 -3.85 -11.99
CA TYR A 165 10.44 -4.04 -11.51
C TYR A 165 9.55 -2.84 -11.82
N ILE A 166 10.03 -1.61 -11.64
CA ILE A 166 9.23 -0.40 -11.90
C ILE A 166 8.90 -0.28 -13.38
N GLU A 167 9.86 -0.55 -14.27
CA GLU A 167 9.67 -0.44 -15.72
C GLU A 167 8.60 -1.41 -16.25
N ARG A 168 8.51 -2.61 -15.67
CA ARG A 168 7.59 -3.69 -16.11
C ARG A 168 6.44 -3.94 -15.14
N GLY A 169 6.37 -3.15 -14.07
CA GLY A 169 5.52 -3.40 -12.93
C GLY A 169 4.10 -2.92 -13.16
N PRO A 170 3.16 -3.30 -12.30
CA PRO A 170 1.75 -2.99 -12.47
C PRO A 170 1.38 -1.54 -12.13
N ILE A 171 2.33 -0.73 -11.62
CA ILE A 171 2.07 0.63 -11.13
C ILE A 171 2.74 1.66 -12.01
N GLU A 172 2.00 2.68 -12.42
CA GLU A 172 2.54 3.95 -12.89
C GLU A 172 2.46 4.98 -11.77
N ASN A 173 3.50 5.80 -11.61
CA ASN A 173 3.57 6.75 -10.51
C ASN A 173 4.36 8.02 -10.84
N ARG A 174 4.01 9.12 -10.16
CA ARG A 174 4.65 10.44 -10.26
C ARG A 174 4.73 11.06 -8.87
N ARG A 175 5.93 11.41 -8.40
CA ARG A 175 6.13 11.95 -7.05
C ARG A 175 6.13 13.47 -7.03
N VAL A 176 5.45 14.05 -6.06
CA VAL A 176 5.62 15.46 -5.71
C VAL A 176 6.85 15.58 -4.81
N LEU A 177 7.85 16.33 -5.27
CA LEU A 177 9.04 16.65 -4.48
C LEU A 177 8.73 17.79 -3.52
N GLU A 178 9.38 17.79 -2.35
CA GLU A 178 9.26 18.89 -1.40
C GLU A 178 9.94 20.14 -1.96
N THR A 179 9.35 21.31 -1.71
CA THR A 179 10.05 22.58 -1.94
C THR A 179 11.08 22.84 -0.84
N PRO A 180 12.07 23.71 -1.06
CA PRO A 180 13.03 24.09 0.00
C PRO A 180 12.37 24.67 1.27
N GLU A 181 11.18 25.24 1.17
CA GLU A 181 10.38 25.73 2.30
C GLU A 181 9.73 24.57 3.05
N GLU A 182 9.20 23.57 2.34
CA GLU A 182 8.60 22.39 2.95
C GLU A 182 9.65 21.53 3.66
N GLU A 183 10.87 21.41 3.11
CA GLU A 183 11.98 20.69 3.75
C GLU A 183 12.38 21.28 5.13
N LYS A 184 12.06 22.56 5.39
CA LYS A 184 12.35 23.24 6.67
C LYS A 184 11.25 23.06 7.72
N LEU A 185 10.09 22.53 7.34
CA LEU A 185 9.00 22.29 8.28
C LEU A 185 9.37 21.19 9.28
N ALA A 186 8.78 21.25 10.47
CA ALA A 186 8.90 20.17 11.44
C ALA A 186 8.38 18.85 10.82
N PRO A 187 8.94 17.67 11.17
CA PRO A 187 8.58 16.40 10.54
C PRO A 187 7.08 16.11 10.47
N TYR A 188 6.33 16.42 11.53
CA TYR A 188 4.88 16.19 11.61
C TYR A 188 4.03 17.13 10.73
N LEU A 189 4.64 18.19 10.16
CA LEU A 189 4.00 19.11 9.21
C LEU A 189 4.38 18.80 7.75
N ARG A 190 5.40 17.97 7.54
CA ARG A 190 5.85 17.56 6.20
C ARG A 190 4.94 16.46 5.65
N LYS A 191 4.85 16.39 4.32
CA LYS A 191 3.99 15.43 3.62
C LYS A 191 4.74 14.64 2.56
N SER A 192 4.35 13.39 2.35
CA SER A 192 4.68 12.61 1.16
C SER A 192 3.47 12.64 0.23
N ARG A 193 3.69 12.95 -1.04
CA ARG A 193 2.62 13.20 -2.01
C ARG A 193 2.99 12.62 -3.37
N GLY A 194 2.03 12.09 -4.08
CA GLY A 194 2.24 11.64 -5.45
C GLY A 194 0.98 11.12 -6.11
N TRP A 195 1.05 11.01 -7.42
CA TRP A 195 0.05 10.36 -8.23
C TRP A 195 0.44 8.92 -8.48
N LEU A 196 -0.53 8.02 -8.44
CA LEU A 196 -0.35 6.62 -8.82
C LEU A 196 -1.61 6.06 -9.47
N LYS A 197 -1.41 5.06 -10.33
CA LYS A 197 -2.47 4.26 -10.95
C LYS A 197 -1.94 2.89 -11.35
N ALA A 198 -2.84 1.95 -11.58
CA ALA A 198 -2.50 0.72 -12.28
C ALA A 198 -2.16 0.99 -13.75
N GLN A 199 -1.21 0.25 -14.29
CA GLN A 199 -0.91 0.23 -15.72
C GLN A 199 -1.91 -0.65 -16.46
N GLY A 200 -2.28 -0.29 -17.69
CA GLY A 200 -3.28 -1.03 -18.48
C GLY A 200 -4.71 -0.81 -17.97
N LYS A 201 -5.67 -1.52 -18.57
CA LYS A 201 -7.09 -1.43 -18.18
C LYS A 201 -7.47 -2.53 -17.20
N ILE A 202 -8.13 -2.14 -16.11
CA ILE A 202 -8.71 -3.10 -15.16
C ILE A 202 -10.08 -3.51 -15.69
N GLN A 203 -10.30 -4.80 -15.81
CA GLN A 203 -11.59 -5.40 -16.10
C GLN A 203 -12.33 -5.66 -14.79
N GLY A 204 -13.66 -5.55 -14.85
CA GLY A 204 -14.54 -5.93 -13.73
C GLY A 204 -15.26 -4.75 -13.08
N SER A 205 -15.86 -5.04 -11.92
CA SER A 205 -16.74 -4.13 -11.19
C SER A 205 -15.96 -3.13 -10.32
N CYS A 206 -16.68 -2.26 -9.61
CA CYS A 206 -16.07 -1.38 -8.60
C CYS A 206 -15.26 -2.15 -7.55
N SER A 207 -15.63 -3.40 -7.23
CA SER A 207 -14.86 -4.26 -6.32
C SER A 207 -13.46 -4.57 -6.86
N ALA A 208 -13.30 -4.76 -8.17
CA ALA A 208 -11.97 -4.96 -8.78
C ALA A 208 -11.08 -3.72 -8.58
N HIS A 209 -11.64 -2.53 -8.77
CA HIS A 209 -10.91 -1.28 -8.51
C HIS A 209 -10.61 -1.07 -7.02
N ALA A 210 -11.50 -1.45 -6.10
CA ALA A 210 -11.25 -1.40 -4.66
C ALA A 210 -10.12 -2.36 -4.23
N ILE A 211 -10.07 -3.57 -4.79
CA ILE A 211 -8.98 -4.53 -4.59
C ILE A 211 -7.65 -3.95 -5.08
N VAL A 212 -7.64 -3.33 -6.27
CA VAL A 212 -6.42 -2.69 -6.80
C VAL A 212 -6.03 -1.47 -5.97
N LEU A 213 -6.99 -0.67 -5.47
CA LEU A 213 -6.69 0.42 -4.55
C LEU A 213 -5.99 -0.09 -3.29
N ALA A 214 -6.43 -1.21 -2.72
CA ALA A 214 -5.76 -1.82 -1.57
C ALA A 214 -4.29 -2.15 -1.89
N TYR A 215 -3.99 -2.66 -3.08
CA TYR A 215 -2.60 -2.86 -3.53
C TYR A 215 -1.81 -1.55 -3.60
N LEU A 216 -2.40 -0.53 -4.22
CA LEU A 216 -1.78 0.78 -4.45
C LEU A 216 -1.54 1.54 -3.13
N SER A 217 -2.40 1.37 -2.14
CA SER A 217 -2.36 2.10 -0.86
C SER A 217 -1.13 1.78 0.01
N ASP A 218 -0.46 0.64 -0.18
CA ASP A 218 0.79 0.30 0.52
C ASP A 218 2.03 0.90 -0.19
N LYS A 219 1.87 1.47 -1.39
CA LYS A 219 2.96 2.12 -2.13
C LYS A 219 3.38 3.41 -1.41
N TRP A 220 4.67 3.52 -1.11
CA TRP A 220 5.31 4.65 -0.42
C TRP A 220 4.86 4.91 1.03
N PHE A 221 3.78 4.29 1.51
CA PHE A 221 3.07 4.78 2.68
C PHE A 221 3.91 4.73 3.96
N LEU A 222 4.45 3.57 4.32
CA LEU A 222 5.34 3.43 5.48
C LEU A 222 6.61 4.30 5.36
N SER A 223 7.11 4.52 4.14
CA SER A 223 8.30 5.34 3.92
C SER A 223 8.09 6.82 4.23
N THR A 224 6.84 7.27 4.41
CA THR A 224 6.50 8.65 4.80
C THR A 224 7.16 9.03 6.13
N SER A 225 7.03 8.19 7.16
CA SER A 225 7.71 8.37 8.45
C SER A 225 9.23 8.54 8.32
N VAL A 226 9.86 7.78 7.42
CA VAL A 226 11.31 7.85 7.16
C VAL A 226 11.67 9.11 6.40
N LYS A 227 10.85 9.48 5.40
CA LYS A 227 11.04 10.66 4.56
C LYS A 227 11.04 11.94 5.38
N VAL A 228 9.99 12.16 6.18
CA VAL A 228 9.81 13.42 6.91
C VAL A 228 10.85 13.64 8.02
N ASN A 229 11.61 12.60 8.37
CA ASN A 229 12.73 12.62 9.32
C ASN A 229 14.11 12.55 8.63
N ASP A 230 14.17 12.65 7.30
CA ASP A 230 15.40 12.56 6.49
C ASP A 230 16.27 11.32 6.81
N ALA A 231 15.61 10.22 7.19
CA ALA A 231 16.25 9.06 7.80
C ALA A 231 16.58 7.93 6.82
N TYR A 232 16.30 8.08 5.52
CA TYR A 232 16.42 7.01 4.51
C TYR A 232 17.77 6.30 4.52
N ARG A 233 18.88 7.03 4.69
CA ARG A 233 20.23 6.42 4.74
C ARG A 233 20.50 5.62 6.02
N LYS A 234 19.75 5.91 7.08
CA LYS A 234 19.95 5.33 8.41
C LYS A 234 19.10 4.10 8.63
N VAL A 235 18.09 3.82 7.80
CA VAL A 235 17.19 2.68 8.01
C VAL A 235 17.96 1.35 7.87
N SER A 236 17.94 0.54 8.93
CA SER A 236 18.49 -0.82 8.95
C SER A 236 17.40 -1.88 8.76
N LEU A 237 16.18 -1.61 9.21
CA LEU A 237 15.03 -2.49 9.07
C LEU A 237 13.76 -1.67 9.02
N MET A 238 12.91 -1.99 8.04
CA MET A 238 11.57 -1.43 7.94
C MET A 238 10.58 -2.54 7.57
N ALA A 239 9.45 -2.59 8.27
CA ALA A 239 8.38 -3.56 8.01
C ALA A 239 7.03 -2.99 8.46
N SER A 240 5.99 -3.22 7.66
CA SER A 240 4.60 -2.90 8.03
C SER A 240 4.17 -3.77 9.21
N LEU A 241 3.44 -3.19 10.16
CA LEU A 241 2.84 -3.93 11.28
C LEU A 241 1.35 -4.15 11.04
N ASP A 242 0.65 -3.11 10.62
CA ASP A 242 -0.76 -3.13 10.23
C ASP A 242 -0.98 -2.36 8.92
N HIS A 243 -2.19 -2.43 8.39
CA HIS A 243 -2.68 -1.55 7.33
C HIS A 243 -4.20 -1.51 7.35
N ILE A 244 -4.77 -0.31 7.38
CA ILE A 244 -6.20 -0.05 7.51
C ILE A 244 -6.64 0.85 6.36
N ILE A 245 -7.76 0.52 5.73
CA ILE A 245 -8.37 1.33 4.67
C ILE A 245 -9.85 1.50 4.99
N TYR A 246 -10.32 2.74 4.89
CA TYR A 246 -11.73 3.09 4.84
C TYR A 246 -12.05 3.61 3.43
N PHE A 247 -12.97 2.94 2.74
CA PHE A 247 -13.43 3.32 1.40
C PHE A 247 -14.67 4.21 1.55
N HIS A 248 -14.58 5.45 1.07
CA HIS A 248 -15.65 6.44 1.19
C HIS A 248 -16.57 6.44 -0.04
N THR A 249 -16.06 6.03 -1.19
CA THR A 249 -16.83 5.91 -2.43
C THR A 249 -16.25 4.81 -3.33
N HIS A 250 -17.11 4.25 -4.17
CA HIS A 250 -16.78 3.24 -5.18
C HIS A 250 -16.81 3.81 -6.60
N ASP A 251 -17.09 5.11 -6.73
CA ASP A 251 -17.09 5.82 -8.01
C ASP A 251 -15.67 6.25 -8.39
N PHE A 252 -14.77 5.30 -8.60
CA PHE A 252 -13.41 5.62 -9.04
C PHE A 252 -12.86 4.46 -9.86
N LYS A 253 -11.79 4.74 -10.59
CA LYS A 253 -11.07 3.72 -11.35
C LYS A 253 -9.60 3.74 -10.96
N ALA A 254 -9.13 2.61 -10.44
CA ALA A 254 -7.74 2.47 -10.02
C ALA A 254 -6.73 2.42 -11.18
N ASP A 255 -7.19 2.35 -12.43
CA ASP A 255 -6.38 2.53 -13.65
C ASP A 255 -6.41 3.98 -14.19
N GLU A 256 -7.03 4.89 -13.44
CA GLU A 256 -6.93 6.34 -13.61
C GLU A 256 -6.07 6.93 -12.49
N TRP A 257 -5.50 8.12 -12.74
CA TRP A 257 -4.64 8.79 -11.79
C TRP A 257 -5.36 9.10 -10.48
N MET A 258 -4.82 8.59 -9.38
CA MET A 258 -5.24 8.92 -8.02
C MET A 258 -4.11 9.65 -7.30
N PHE A 259 -4.45 10.68 -6.52
CA PHE A 259 -3.49 11.43 -5.73
C PHE A 259 -3.46 10.89 -4.30
N PHE A 260 -2.29 10.52 -3.82
CA PHE A 260 -2.09 10.05 -2.47
C PHE A 260 -1.31 11.08 -1.66
N GLU A 261 -1.98 11.67 -0.67
CA GLU A 261 -1.37 12.54 0.31
C GLU A 261 -1.19 11.78 1.62
N MET A 262 0.05 11.72 2.10
CA MET A 262 0.46 10.97 3.27
C MET A 262 1.21 11.88 4.24
N GLU A 263 0.95 11.71 5.53
CA GLU A 263 1.60 12.42 6.62
C GLU A 263 1.99 11.44 7.73
N SER A 264 2.96 11.83 8.56
CA SER A 264 3.37 11.04 9.73
C SER A 264 3.26 11.90 10.98
N PRO A 265 2.17 11.78 11.76
CA PRO A 265 1.99 12.59 12.95
C PRO A 265 2.91 12.17 14.10
N TRP A 266 3.48 10.97 14.06
CA TRP A 266 4.29 10.43 15.14
C TRP A 266 5.29 9.37 14.67
N THR A 267 6.52 9.46 15.18
CA THR A 267 7.54 8.41 15.14
C THR A 267 8.20 8.30 16.51
N GLY A 268 8.53 7.09 16.93
CA GLY A 268 9.11 6.83 18.24
C GLY A 268 9.12 5.35 18.58
N ASN A 269 9.89 4.96 19.60
CA ASN A 269 9.94 3.57 20.10
C ASN A 269 10.16 2.51 18.98
N GLY A 270 10.97 2.86 17.98
CA GLY A 270 11.25 1.99 16.83
C GLY A 270 10.07 1.84 15.86
N ARG A 271 9.10 2.76 15.84
CA ARG A 271 7.92 2.73 14.98
C ARG A 271 7.63 4.10 14.36
N GLY A 272 6.77 4.09 13.34
CA GLY A 272 6.20 5.30 12.76
C GLY A 272 4.76 5.08 12.32
N LEU A 273 3.88 6.01 12.70
CA LEU A 273 2.49 6.04 12.29
C LEU A 273 2.34 6.92 11.06
N ASN A 274 1.58 6.45 10.07
CA ASN A 274 1.29 7.17 8.84
C ASN A 274 -0.22 7.26 8.65
N PHE A 275 -0.67 8.42 8.19
CA PHE A 275 -2.05 8.69 7.84
C PHE A 275 -2.10 9.14 6.37
N GLY A 276 -3.07 8.62 5.62
CA GLY A 276 -3.14 8.79 4.18
C GLY A 276 -4.53 9.12 3.67
N ARG A 277 -4.62 9.97 2.65
CA ARG A 277 -5.85 10.28 1.92
C ARG A 277 -5.63 10.07 0.43
N LEU A 278 -6.46 9.22 -0.17
CA LEU A 278 -6.46 8.95 -1.60
C LEU A 278 -7.60 9.70 -2.27
N TYR A 279 -7.28 10.48 -3.30
CA TYR A 279 -8.24 11.25 -4.07
C TYR A 279 -8.24 10.81 -5.53
N SER A 280 -9.39 10.87 -6.19
CA SER A 280 -9.50 10.73 -7.64
C SER A 280 -8.92 11.95 -8.35
N ARG A 281 -8.69 11.83 -9.67
CA ARG A 281 -8.18 12.93 -10.49
C ARG A 281 -9.05 14.19 -10.46
N ASP A 282 -10.36 14.03 -10.32
CA ASP A 282 -11.34 15.11 -10.20
C ASP A 282 -11.48 15.65 -8.76
N GLY A 283 -10.69 15.14 -7.81
CA GLY A 283 -10.57 15.69 -6.46
C GLY A 283 -11.49 15.07 -5.41
N ARG A 284 -12.24 14.01 -5.73
CA ARG A 284 -13.10 13.32 -4.75
C ARG A 284 -12.24 12.47 -3.82
N LEU A 285 -12.53 12.53 -2.52
CA LEU A 285 -11.87 11.70 -1.51
C LEU A 285 -12.37 10.25 -1.64
N ILE A 286 -11.51 9.36 -2.12
CA ILE A 286 -11.83 7.94 -2.37
C ILE A 286 -11.70 7.13 -1.09
N ALA A 287 -10.57 7.26 -0.41
CA ALA A 287 -10.24 6.42 0.74
C ALA A 287 -9.33 7.14 1.75
N THR A 288 -9.40 6.67 2.99
CA THR A 288 -8.47 7.04 4.06
C THR A 288 -7.72 5.81 4.52
N CYS A 289 -6.41 5.95 4.68
CA CYS A 289 -5.52 4.86 5.06
C CYS A 289 -4.79 5.18 6.37
N ILE A 290 -4.52 4.17 7.19
CA ILE A 290 -3.71 4.26 8.41
C ILE A 290 -2.76 3.07 8.43
N GLN A 291 -1.49 3.32 8.76
CA GLN A 291 -0.47 2.27 8.84
C GLN A 291 0.62 2.65 9.84
N GLU A 292 0.84 1.79 10.82
CA GLU A 292 2.03 1.77 11.65
C GLU A 292 3.03 0.74 11.10
N GLY A 293 4.32 1.05 11.19
CA GLY A 293 5.37 0.10 10.86
C GLY A 293 6.55 0.18 11.80
N LEU A 294 7.28 -0.93 11.88
CA LEU A 294 8.58 -1.02 12.52
C LEU A 294 9.60 -0.23 11.70
N ILE A 295 10.33 0.66 12.34
CA ILE A 295 11.42 1.44 11.75
C ILE A 295 12.61 1.35 12.71
N ARG A 296 13.64 0.62 12.31
CA ARG A 296 14.92 0.58 13.01
C ARG A 296 15.97 1.29 12.18
N LEU A 297 16.75 2.11 12.86
CA LEU A 297 17.90 2.76 12.28
C LEU A 297 19.16 1.96 12.65
N HIS A 298 20.16 1.97 11.79
CA HIS A 298 21.52 1.63 12.17
C HIS A 298 21.86 2.49 13.40
N GLU A 299 22.30 1.85 14.49
CA GLU A 299 22.77 2.59 15.65
C GLU A 299 23.81 3.62 15.20
N ASP A 300 23.59 4.90 15.52
CA ASP A 300 24.74 5.75 15.80
C ASP A 300 25.41 5.03 16.96
N ARG A 301 26.58 4.39 16.75
CA ARG A 301 27.40 3.83 17.83
C ARG A 301 27.77 4.95 18.80
N LYS A 302 26.84 5.37 19.66
CA LYS A 302 27.14 6.03 20.91
C LYS A 302 27.51 4.90 21.83
N THR A 303 28.80 4.87 22.16
CA THR A 303 29.39 4.15 23.29
C THR A 303 28.39 4.03 24.44
N SER A 304 27.71 2.89 24.53
CA SER A 304 27.10 2.48 25.79
C SER A 304 28.26 1.99 26.65
N GLU A 305 28.82 2.90 27.44
CA GLU A 305 29.48 2.49 28.68
C GLU A 305 28.44 1.69 29.46
N ARG A 306 28.54 0.36 29.38
CA ARG A 306 27.84 -0.51 30.32
C ARG A 306 28.38 -0.17 31.70
N PRO A 307 27.55 0.11 32.70
CA PRO A 307 28.01 0.14 34.08
C PRO A 307 28.61 -1.23 34.36
N LYS A 308 29.89 -1.27 34.76
CA LYS A 308 30.49 -2.47 35.31
C LYS A 308 29.74 -2.78 36.60
N LEU A 309 29.00 -3.89 36.60
CA LEU A 309 28.64 -4.62 37.82
C LEU A 309 29.87 -5.39 38.30
#